data_AF-A0A1Z9T218-F1
#
_entry.id   AF-A0A1Z9T218-F1
#
_cell.length_a   1.000
_cell.length_b   1.000
_cell.length_c   1.000
_cell.angle_alpha   90.00
_cell.angle_beta   90.00
_cell.angle_gamma   90.00
#
_symmetry.space_group_name_H-M   'P 1'
#
loop_
_entity.id
_entity.type
_entity.pdbx_description
1 polymer ?
#
loop_
_entity_poly.entity_id
_entity_poly.type
_entity_poly.pdbx_seq_one_letter_code
_entity_poly.pdbx_strand_id
1 'polypeptide(L)'
;MASSFASLKKSRQSSLEKLQTEIDKINNPQNNFSREDDRFWKAELDKSGNGYAVIRFLPPSNGEDMPYQRVFNHGFQGPGGWYIENSLTTIGQKDPLAEYNSVLWNSGIEANKEIARKQKRRLTYFSNIFVVEDKSNPQNEGKVFLFRYGKKIFDKISSMANPEFEDESPVDVFNLWEGANFKLKIRKVDGFSNYDKSEFITPAPLFEDDTKLEETWNSQHSLDEFVNENNFKSYDELKSRLDIVLGNTKSAGMSAPSSVDQVDHTDVPFDGGTPIKEETSNDENLDYFKKLAEA
;
A
#
# COMPACT_ATOMS: atom_id res chain seq x y z
N MET A 1 45.53 -25.37 10.16
CA MET A 1 46.13 -24.04 9.92
C MET A 1 45.61 -23.09 10.98
N ALA A 2 46.43 -22.71 11.95
CA ALA A 2 46.01 -21.86 13.06
C ALA A 2 45.81 -20.41 12.57
N SER A 3 44.60 -19.88 12.73
CA SER A 3 44.29 -18.46 12.47
C SER A 3 45.17 -17.58 13.36
N SER A 4 46.07 -16.82 12.74
CA SER A 4 47.00 -15.97 13.48
C SER A 4 46.27 -14.81 14.20
N PHE A 5 46.81 -14.33 15.31
CA PHE A 5 46.27 -13.15 16.03
C PHE A 5 46.14 -11.90 15.10
N ALA A 6 47.00 -11.80 14.09
CA ALA A 6 46.91 -10.78 13.04
C ALA A 6 45.68 -10.93 12.13
N SER A 7 45.24 -12.15 11.84
CA SER A 7 44.02 -12.39 11.05
C SER A 7 42.75 -12.11 11.85
N LEU A 8 42.77 -12.33 13.17
CA LEU A 8 41.70 -11.88 14.08
C LEU A 8 41.56 -10.34 14.11
N LYS A 9 42.69 -9.61 14.12
CA LYS A 9 42.71 -8.15 14.12
C LYS A 9 42.17 -7.54 12.82
N LYS A 10 42.43 -8.19 11.67
CA LYS A 10 41.91 -7.78 10.35
C LYS A 10 40.42 -8.16 10.17
N SER A 11 39.99 -9.28 10.75
CA SER A 11 38.58 -9.69 10.78
C SER A 11 37.72 -8.85 11.72
N ARG A 12 38.32 -8.11 12.67
CA ARG A 12 37.59 -7.27 13.63
C ARG A 12 36.78 -6.17 12.94
N GLN A 13 37.33 -5.60 11.87
CA GLN A 13 36.69 -4.50 11.13
C GLN A 13 35.53 -5.03 10.28
N SER A 14 35.71 -6.15 9.58
CA SER A 14 34.63 -6.79 8.81
C SER A 14 33.56 -7.45 9.69
N SER A 15 33.92 -7.90 10.90
CA SER A 15 32.96 -8.41 11.88
C SER A 15 32.15 -7.27 12.50
N LEU A 16 32.75 -6.11 12.71
CA LEU A 16 32.08 -4.92 13.23
C LEU A 16 31.18 -4.31 12.16
N GLU A 17 31.60 -4.27 10.90
CA GLU A 17 30.74 -3.90 9.77
C GLU A 17 29.55 -4.86 9.61
N LYS A 18 29.77 -6.18 9.74
CA LYS A 18 28.68 -7.17 9.73
C LYS A 18 27.74 -6.99 10.92
N LEU A 19 28.27 -6.79 12.12
CA LEU A 19 27.47 -6.52 13.31
C LEU A 19 26.69 -5.20 13.17
N GLN A 20 27.30 -4.15 12.61
CA GLN A 20 26.65 -2.88 12.35
C GLN A 20 25.52 -3.05 11.33
N THR A 21 25.76 -3.82 10.25
CA THR A 21 24.75 -4.15 9.24
C THR A 21 23.59 -4.95 9.84
N GLU A 22 23.87 -5.93 10.70
CA GLU A 22 22.84 -6.72 11.38
C GLU A 22 22.08 -5.88 12.43
N ILE A 23 22.77 -4.97 13.13
CA ILE A 23 22.15 -4.00 14.05
C ILE A 23 21.27 -3.00 13.27
N ASP A 24 21.71 -2.55 12.09
CA ASP A 24 20.93 -1.65 11.23
C ASP A 24 19.70 -2.37 10.67
N LYS A 25 19.78 -3.66 10.32
CA LYS A 25 18.62 -4.50 9.96
C LYS A 25 17.64 -4.71 11.11
N ILE A 26 18.14 -4.82 12.35
CA ILE A 26 17.31 -4.95 13.56
C ILE A 26 16.64 -3.61 13.92
N ASN A 27 17.35 -2.49 13.75
CA ASN A 27 16.87 -1.15 14.09
C ASN A 27 15.98 -0.54 12.99
N ASN A 28 16.18 -0.92 11.73
CA ASN A 28 15.30 -0.64 10.60
C ASN A 28 14.75 -1.97 10.06
N PRO A 29 13.79 -2.61 10.76
CA PRO A 29 13.12 -3.77 10.22
C PRO A 29 12.57 -3.38 8.86
N GLN A 30 12.97 -4.08 7.80
CA GLN A 30 12.37 -3.89 6.49
C GLN A 30 10.87 -4.11 6.66
N ASN A 31 10.12 -3.01 6.66
CA ASN A 31 8.69 -3.10 6.46
C ASN A 31 8.53 -3.72 5.06
N ASN A 32 7.84 -4.85 4.96
CA ASN A 32 7.51 -5.51 3.69
C ASN A 32 6.66 -4.63 2.74
N PHE A 33 6.44 -3.36 3.10
CA PHE A 33 6.04 -2.28 2.21
C PHE A 33 7.24 -1.37 2.01
N SER A 34 8.18 -1.77 1.14
CA SER A 34 9.22 -0.87 0.67
C SER A 34 8.54 0.40 0.12
N ARG A 35 8.91 1.56 0.67
CA ARG A 35 8.56 2.87 0.08
C ARG A 35 9.39 3.17 -1.18
N GLU A 36 10.29 2.26 -1.57
CA GLU A 36 11.34 2.44 -2.57
C GLU A 36 11.39 1.24 -3.54
N ASP A 37 10.24 0.61 -3.82
CA ASP A 37 10.17 -0.33 -4.95
C ASP A 37 9.76 0.45 -6.19
N ASP A 38 10.75 0.79 -7.01
CA ASP A 38 10.61 1.59 -8.24
C ASP A 38 9.71 0.94 -9.29
N ARG A 39 9.35 -0.35 -9.12
CA ARG A 39 8.37 -1.04 -9.96
C ARG A 39 6.95 -0.56 -9.72
N PHE A 40 6.67 0.06 -8.57
CA PHE A 40 5.33 0.51 -8.23
C PHE A 40 5.04 1.89 -8.79
N TRP A 41 4.01 1.97 -9.62
CA TRP A 41 3.47 3.24 -10.05
C TRP A 41 2.41 3.74 -9.07
N LYS A 42 2.37 5.07 -8.93
CA LYS A 42 1.37 5.77 -8.15
C LYS A 42 1.03 7.10 -8.83
N ALA A 43 -0.26 7.37 -8.99
CA ALA A 43 -0.71 8.69 -9.41
C ALA A 43 -0.28 9.76 -8.39
N GLU A 44 0.37 10.81 -8.89
CA GLU A 44 0.71 11.97 -8.09
C GLU A 44 -0.51 12.88 -7.92
N LEU A 45 -0.64 13.44 -6.72
CA LEU A 45 -1.74 14.31 -6.35
C LEU A 45 -1.29 15.76 -6.43
N ASP A 46 -2.14 16.62 -6.96
CA ASP A 46 -1.94 18.07 -6.90
C ASP A 46 -2.09 18.61 -5.47
N LYS A 47 -1.82 19.90 -5.29
CA LYS A 47 -1.94 20.59 -3.99
C LYS A 47 -3.35 20.53 -3.39
N SER A 48 -4.37 20.27 -4.22
CA SER A 48 -5.76 20.12 -3.80
C SER A 48 -6.14 18.66 -3.53
N GLY A 49 -5.19 17.73 -3.62
CA GLY A 49 -5.41 16.30 -3.41
C GLY A 49 -6.13 15.62 -4.58
N ASN A 50 -6.16 16.24 -5.76
CA ASN A 50 -6.70 15.61 -6.96
C ASN A 50 -5.60 14.95 -7.78
N GLY A 51 -5.89 13.80 -8.37
CA GLY A 51 -4.98 13.10 -9.27
C GLY A 51 -5.69 12.70 -10.56
N TYR A 52 -4.96 12.69 -11.66
CA TYR A 52 -5.46 12.23 -12.94
C TYR A 52 -4.36 11.46 -13.70
N ALA A 53 -4.71 10.27 -14.17
CA ALA A 53 -3.88 9.49 -15.07
C ALA A 53 -4.76 8.58 -15.94
N VAL A 54 -4.23 8.15 -17.08
CA VAL A 54 -4.82 7.10 -17.90
C VAL A 54 -3.89 5.90 -17.88
N ILE A 55 -4.39 4.77 -17.43
CA ILE A 55 -3.63 3.52 -17.31
C ILE A 55 -4.37 2.40 -18.04
N ARG A 56 -3.65 1.39 -18.51
CA ARG A 56 -4.23 0.17 -19.09
C ARG A 56 -3.86 -1.01 -18.21
N PHE A 57 -4.84 -1.76 -17.72
CA PHE A 57 -4.57 -3.00 -17.03
C PHE A 57 -4.08 -4.04 -18.04
N LEU A 58 -3.08 -4.84 -17.63
CA LEU A 58 -2.42 -5.79 -18.50
C LEU A 58 -2.80 -7.24 -18.17
N PRO A 59 -2.76 -8.17 -19.15
CA PRO A 59 -3.13 -9.57 -18.95
C PRO A 59 -2.14 -10.29 -18.02
N PRO A 60 -2.38 -11.56 -17.66
CA PRO A 60 -1.42 -12.33 -16.85
C PRO A 60 -0.03 -12.33 -17.49
N SER A 61 1.02 -12.21 -16.67
CA SER A 61 2.41 -12.34 -17.15
C SER A 61 2.73 -13.79 -17.51
N ASN A 62 3.86 -13.99 -18.21
CA ASN A 62 4.31 -15.33 -18.59
C ASN A 62 4.38 -16.28 -17.38
N GLY A 63 3.65 -17.39 -17.45
CA GLY A 63 3.59 -18.40 -16.40
C GLY A 63 2.59 -18.15 -15.28
N GLU A 64 1.82 -17.05 -15.32
CA GLU A 64 0.77 -16.75 -14.35
C GLU A 64 -0.63 -16.92 -14.96
N ASP A 65 -1.59 -17.36 -14.15
CA ASP A 65 -2.96 -17.61 -14.60
C ASP A 65 -3.87 -16.39 -14.47
N MET A 66 -3.52 -15.44 -13.58
CA MET A 66 -4.39 -14.33 -13.19
C MET A 66 -3.72 -12.97 -13.43
N PRO A 67 -4.45 -11.96 -13.94
CA PRO A 67 -3.89 -10.62 -14.19
C PRO A 67 -3.84 -9.74 -12.92
N TYR A 68 -4.24 -10.31 -11.79
CA TYR A 68 -4.16 -9.65 -10.49
C TYR A 68 -3.89 -10.64 -9.38
N GLN A 69 -3.23 -10.15 -8.32
CA GLN A 69 -3.10 -10.86 -7.06
C GLN A 69 -3.80 -10.10 -5.94
N ARG A 70 -4.37 -10.86 -5.01
CA ARG A 70 -5.18 -10.35 -3.91
C ARG A 70 -4.49 -10.64 -2.59
N VAL A 71 -4.15 -9.59 -1.84
CA VAL A 71 -3.47 -9.69 -0.55
C VAL A 71 -4.29 -9.02 0.54
N PHE A 72 -4.44 -9.72 1.67
CA PHE A 72 -4.94 -9.14 2.89
C PHE A 72 -3.77 -8.62 3.72
N ASN A 73 -3.89 -7.41 4.26
CA ASN A 73 -2.89 -6.84 5.16
C ASN A 73 -3.55 -6.13 6.33
N HIS A 74 -2.82 -5.98 7.44
CA HIS A 74 -3.23 -5.24 8.61
C HIS A 74 -2.42 -3.95 8.74
N GLY A 75 -3.03 -2.94 9.37
CA GLY A 75 -2.44 -1.62 9.51
C GLY A 75 -3.13 -0.85 10.65
N PHE A 76 -2.53 -0.86 11.84
CA PHE A 76 -3.03 -0.11 12.99
C PHE A 76 -1.88 0.31 13.91
N GLN A 77 -2.14 1.31 14.76
CA GLN A 77 -1.18 1.78 15.77
C GLN A 77 -1.66 1.35 17.16
N GLY A 78 -0.77 0.77 17.94
CA GLY A 78 -0.97 0.45 19.35
C GLY A 78 0.08 1.13 20.24
N PRO A 79 0.06 0.87 21.55
CA PRO A 79 1.00 1.45 22.51
C PRO A 79 2.48 1.18 22.16
N GLY A 80 2.78 0.05 21.54
CA GLY A 80 4.13 -0.34 21.10
C GLY A 80 4.46 0.06 19.65
N GLY A 81 3.69 0.97 19.05
CA GLY A 81 3.90 1.50 17.70
C GLY A 81 2.98 0.87 16.64
N TRP A 82 3.41 0.92 15.37
CA TRP A 82 2.62 0.44 14.24
C TRP A 82 2.71 -1.08 14.04
N TYR A 83 1.59 -1.71 13.73
CA TYR A 83 1.51 -3.05 13.17
C TYR A 83 1.09 -2.93 11.70
N ILE A 84 2.03 -3.16 10.78
CA ILE A 84 1.80 -3.11 9.33
C ILE A 84 2.38 -4.39 8.74
N GLU A 85 1.53 -5.40 8.54
CA GLU A 85 1.96 -6.73 8.14
C GLU A 85 0.98 -7.35 7.15
N ASN A 86 1.47 -8.20 6.26
CA ASN A 86 0.61 -9.04 5.42
C ASN A 86 -0.04 -10.13 6.28
N SER A 87 -1.32 -10.40 6.00
CA SER A 87 -2.07 -11.42 6.71
C SER A 87 -1.82 -12.79 6.10
N LEU A 88 -1.52 -13.77 6.95
CA LEU A 88 -1.39 -15.19 6.59
C LEU A 88 -2.69 -15.75 5.99
N THR A 89 -3.83 -15.10 6.25
CA THR A 89 -5.11 -15.47 5.62
C THR A 89 -5.12 -15.28 4.10
N THR A 90 -4.17 -14.52 3.54
CA THR A 90 -3.96 -14.40 2.08
C THR A 90 -3.65 -15.75 1.45
N ILE A 91 -2.79 -16.53 2.12
CA ILE A 91 -2.34 -17.87 1.68
C ILE A 91 -3.12 -18.99 2.39
N GLY A 92 -4.29 -18.68 2.94
CA GLY A 92 -5.16 -19.66 3.60
C GLY A 92 -4.67 -20.18 4.95
N GLN A 93 -3.62 -19.57 5.52
CA GLN A 93 -3.06 -19.97 6.81
C GLN A 93 -3.71 -19.22 7.98
N LYS A 94 -3.51 -19.73 9.20
CA LYS A 94 -3.96 -19.08 10.44
C LYS A 94 -3.16 -17.81 10.71
N ASP A 95 -3.82 -16.79 11.22
CA ASP A 95 -3.23 -15.48 11.46
C ASP A 95 -3.50 -15.03 12.91
N PRO A 96 -2.46 -14.69 13.69
CA PRO A 96 -2.63 -14.40 15.12
C PRO A 96 -3.49 -13.16 15.39
N LEU A 97 -3.47 -12.17 14.48
CA LEU A 97 -4.28 -10.97 14.61
C LEU A 97 -5.73 -11.24 14.21
N ALA A 98 -5.98 -12.08 13.19
CA ALA A 98 -7.32 -12.51 12.85
C ALA A 98 -7.99 -13.30 14.00
N GLU A 99 -7.25 -14.18 14.66
CA GLU A 99 -7.71 -14.92 15.84
C GLU A 99 -8.01 -13.96 17.00
N TYR A 100 -7.09 -13.05 17.31
CA TYR A 100 -7.27 -12.04 18.35
C TYR A 100 -8.50 -11.16 18.10
N ASN A 101 -8.68 -10.68 16.85
CA ASN A 101 -9.85 -9.90 16.46
C ASN A 101 -11.16 -10.69 16.60
N SER A 102 -11.14 -11.99 16.35
CA SER A 102 -12.32 -12.85 16.53
C SER A 102 -12.71 -12.93 18.01
N VAL A 103 -11.73 -13.03 18.92
CA VAL A 103 -11.97 -12.98 20.38
C VAL A 103 -12.58 -11.64 20.79
N LEU A 104 -12.01 -10.53 20.30
CA LEU A 104 -12.53 -9.19 20.58
C LEU A 104 -13.96 -9.00 20.07
N TRP A 105 -14.25 -9.45 18.86
CA TRP A 105 -15.57 -9.31 18.26
C TRP A 105 -16.63 -10.14 18.99
N ASN A 106 -16.28 -11.36 19.38
CA ASN A 106 -17.17 -12.31 20.03
C ASN A 106 -17.34 -12.06 21.54
N SER A 107 -16.60 -11.14 22.14
CA SER A 107 -16.78 -10.78 23.56
C SER A 107 -18.14 -10.11 23.83
N GLY A 108 -18.81 -9.60 22.80
CA GLY A 108 -20.07 -8.86 22.92
C GLY A 108 -19.91 -7.43 23.45
N ILE A 109 -18.70 -7.01 23.84
CA ILE A 109 -18.40 -5.67 24.36
C ILE A 109 -18.15 -4.72 23.19
N GLU A 110 -18.87 -3.60 23.12
CA GLU A 110 -18.76 -2.68 21.97
C GLU A 110 -17.36 -2.05 21.86
N ALA A 111 -16.72 -1.72 22.98
CA ALA A 111 -15.33 -1.23 22.98
C ALA A 111 -14.35 -2.23 22.33
N ASN A 112 -14.53 -3.54 22.56
CA ASN A 112 -13.69 -4.55 21.91
C ASN A 112 -13.97 -4.64 20.41
N LYS A 113 -15.23 -4.49 19.99
CA LYS A 113 -15.59 -4.44 18.57
C LYS A 113 -14.99 -3.23 17.88
N GLU A 114 -14.92 -2.07 18.52
CA GLU A 114 -14.23 -0.90 17.98
C GLU A 114 -12.74 -1.16 17.75
N ILE A 115 -12.07 -1.82 18.70
CA ILE A 115 -10.67 -2.25 18.51
C ILE A 115 -10.56 -3.19 17.30
N ALA A 116 -11.42 -4.21 17.21
CA ALA A 116 -11.41 -5.14 16.09
C ALA A 116 -11.70 -4.46 14.73
N ARG A 117 -12.55 -3.43 14.69
CA ARG A 117 -12.80 -2.62 13.49
C ARG A 117 -11.54 -1.85 13.06
N LYS A 118 -10.81 -1.26 14.02
CA LYS A 118 -9.55 -0.54 13.75
C LYS A 118 -8.44 -1.48 13.27
N GLN A 119 -8.42 -2.72 13.77
CA GLN A 119 -7.43 -3.75 13.43
C GLN A 119 -7.81 -4.61 12.21
N LYS A 120 -9.00 -4.39 11.64
CA LYS A 120 -9.55 -5.20 10.54
C LYS A 120 -8.58 -5.25 9.35
N ARG A 121 -8.46 -6.44 8.74
CA ARG A 121 -7.70 -6.63 7.51
C ARG A 121 -8.25 -5.76 6.38
N ARG A 122 -7.34 -5.17 5.62
CA ARG A 122 -7.61 -4.41 4.40
C ARG A 122 -7.32 -5.31 3.21
N LEU A 123 -8.14 -5.19 2.17
CA LEU A 123 -7.96 -5.93 0.94
C LEU A 123 -7.26 -5.05 -0.09
N THR A 124 -6.14 -5.54 -0.58
CA THR A 124 -5.31 -4.90 -1.59
C THR A 124 -5.23 -5.82 -2.81
N TYR A 125 -5.30 -5.22 -3.98
CA TYR A 125 -5.06 -5.87 -5.28
C TYR A 125 -3.80 -5.30 -5.92
N PHE A 126 -3.10 -6.16 -6.65
CA PHE A 126 -1.90 -5.86 -7.42
C PHE A 126 -2.12 -6.31 -8.85
N SER A 127 -1.84 -5.45 -9.83
CA SER A 127 -1.86 -5.79 -11.26
C SER A 127 -0.72 -5.10 -11.97
N ASN A 128 -0.26 -5.69 -13.08
CA ASN A 128 0.55 -4.95 -14.04
C ASN A 128 -0.33 -3.94 -14.78
N ILE A 129 0.21 -2.75 -14.99
CA ILE A 129 -0.42 -1.70 -15.78
C ILE A 129 0.58 -1.13 -16.78
N PHE A 130 0.07 -0.63 -17.89
CA PHE A 130 0.78 0.24 -18.80
C PHE A 130 0.29 1.68 -18.60
N VAL A 131 1.21 2.63 -18.42
CA VAL A 131 0.86 4.04 -18.23
C VAL A 131 0.68 4.71 -19.58
N VAL A 132 -0.55 5.10 -19.90
CA VAL A 132 -0.92 5.73 -21.18
C VAL A 132 -0.74 7.25 -21.10
N GLU A 133 -1.16 7.87 -19.99
CA GLU A 133 -1.05 9.31 -19.76
C GLU A 133 -0.82 9.57 -18.27
N ASP A 134 0.22 10.32 -17.94
CA ASP A 134 0.56 10.72 -16.57
C ASP A 134 1.15 12.14 -16.62
N LYS A 135 0.27 13.13 -16.67
CA LYS A 135 0.67 14.55 -16.81
C LYS A 135 1.60 15.03 -15.71
N SER A 136 1.47 14.48 -14.51
CA SER A 136 2.29 14.86 -13.36
C SER A 136 3.69 14.26 -13.47
N ASN A 137 3.82 13.08 -14.09
CA ASN A 137 5.08 12.39 -14.30
C ASN A 137 5.18 11.81 -15.73
N PRO A 138 5.38 12.65 -16.77
CA PRO A 138 5.40 12.20 -18.16
C PRO A 138 6.47 11.14 -18.46
N GLN A 139 7.51 11.05 -17.64
CA GLN A 139 8.54 10.01 -17.73
C GLN A 139 8.03 8.58 -17.49
N ASN A 140 6.83 8.42 -16.94
CA ASN A 140 6.18 7.13 -16.72
C ASN A 140 5.41 6.66 -17.96
N GLU A 141 5.01 7.57 -18.83
CA GLU A 141 4.23 7.25 -20.03
C GLU A 141 4.99 6.28 -20.93
N GLY A 142 4.30 5.25 -21.41
CA GLY A 142 4.91 4.22 -22.25
C GLY A 142 5.55 3.05 -21.50
N LYS A 143 5.48 3.02 -20.16
CA LYS A 143 6.14 1.98 -19.34
C LYS A 143 5.13 1.11 -18.59
N VAL A 144 5.60 -0.09 -18.24
CA VAL A 144 4.89 -1.04 -17.41
C VAL A 144 5.32 -0.91 -15.95
N PHE A 145 4.34 -0.96 -15.06
CA PHE A 145 4.54 -0.89 -13.62
C PHE A 145 3.54 -1.79 -12.89
N LEU A 146 3.82 -2.04 -11.62
CA LEU A 146 2.87 -2.60 -10.68
C LEU A 146 1.95 -1.50 -10.13
N PHE A 147 0.65 -1.76 -10.15
CA PHE A 147 -0.35 -0.88 -9.55
C PHE A 147 -1.03 -1.56 -8.38
N ARG A 148 -0.96 -0.89 -7.24
CA ARG A 148 -1.64 -1.28 -6.00
C ARG A 148 -2.97 -0.53 -5.87
N TYR A 149 -4.08 -1.25 -5.74
CA TYR A 149 -5.41 -0.65 -5.62
C TYR A 149 -6.33 -1.40 -4.64
N GLY A 150 -7.41 -0.75 -4.24
CA GLY A 150 -8.40 -1.30 -3.31
C GLY A 150 -9.67 -1.79 -4.00
N LYS A 151 -10.63 -2.26 -3.19
CA LYS A 151 -11.91 -2.81 -3.64
C LYS A 151 -12.66 -1.90 -4.63
N LYS A 152 -12.67 -0.58 -4.42
CA LYS A 152 -13.41 0.37 -5.29
C LYS A 152 -12.98 0.33 -6.75
N ILE A 153 -11.69 0.15 -7.03
CA ILE A 153 -11.19 0.01 -8.40
C ILE A 153 -11.44 -1.40 -8.92
N PHE A 154 -11.25 -2.42 -8.07
CA PHE A 154 -11.56 -3.80 -8.43
C PHE A 154 -13.04 -4.03 -8.76
N ASP A 155 -13.95 -3.34 -8.08
CA ASP A 155 -15.38 -3.38 -8.37
C ASP A 155 -15.65 -2.84 -9.78
N LYS A 156 -14.98 -1.75 -10.19
CA LYS A 156 -15.08 -1.21 -11.55
C LYS A 156 -14.55 -2.19 -12.60
N ILE A 157 -13.45 -2.88 -12.31
CA ILE A 157 -12.93 -3.96 -13.17
C ILE A 157 -13.97 -5.08 -13.30
N SER A 158 -14.54 -5.51 -12.17
CA SER A 158 -15.51 -6.61 -12.11
C SER A 158 -16.82 -6.28 -12.81
N SER A 159 -17.28 -5.02 -12.73
CA SER A 159 -18.48 -4.54 -13.42
C SER A 159 -18.31 -4.52 -14.94
N MET A 160 -17.12 -4.28 -15.47
CA MET A 160 -16.87 -4.41 -16.91
C MET A 160 -17.00 -5.86 -17.38
N ALA A 161 -16.50 -6.80 -16.59
CA ALA A 161 -16.60 -8.23 -16.91
C ALA A 161 -18.01 -8.81 -16.66
N ASN A 162 -18.79 -8.19 -15.76
CA ASN A 162 -20.15 -8.61 -15.40
C ASN A 162 -21.09 -7.40 -15.40
N PRO A 163 -21.51 -6.93 -16.59
CA PRO A 163 -22.41 -5.78 -16.69
C PRO A 163 -23.76 -6.03 -16.02
N GLU A 164 -24.38 -4.97 -15.49
CA GLU A 164 -25.67 -5.07 -14.77
C GLU A 164 -26.89 -4.95 -15.69
N PHE A 165 -26.70 -4.42 -16.91
CA PHE A 165 -27.78 -4.11 -17.86
C PHE A 165 -27.64 -4.92 -19.15
N GLU A 166 -28.78 -5.30 -19.75
CA GLU A 166 -28.83 -6.18 -20.94
C GLU A 166 -28.25 -5.55 -22.22
N ASP A 167 -28.15 -4.22 -22.27
CA ASP A 167 -27.58 -3.47 -23.39
C ASP A 167 -26.05 -3.29 -23.28
N GLU A 168 -25.44 -3.71 -22.17
CA GLU A 168 -24.00 -3.68 -21.94
C GLU A 168 -23.37 -5.05 -22.26
N SER A 169 -22.26 -5.04 -23.02
CA SER A 169 -21.51 -6.25 -23.33
C SER A 169 -20.36 -6.44 -22.35
N PRO A 170 -20.10 -7.68 -21.86
CA PRO A 170 -18.94 -7.97 -21.04
C PRO A 170 -17.64 -7.59 -21.74
N VAL A 171 -16.74 -6.92 -21.03
CA VAL A 171 -15.41 -6.52 -21.51
C VAL A 171 -14.36 -7.05 -20.55
N ASP A 172 -13.43 -7.85 -21.08
CA ASP A 172 -12.19 -8.16 -20.39
C ASP A 172 -11.22 -6.98 -20.50
N VAL A 173 -11.18 -6.14 -19.47
CA VAL A 173 -10.33 -4.95 -19.44
C VAL A 173 -8.83 -5.25 -19.50
N PHE A 174 -8.42 -6.49 -19.22
CA PHE A 174 -7.03 -6.94 -19.28
C PHE A 174 -6.61 -7.37 -20.69
N ASN A 175 -7.55 -7.53 -21.62
CA ASN A 175 -7.26 -7.95 -22.98
C ASN A 175 -6.46 -6.87 -23.74
N LEU A 176 -5.39 -7.24 -24.44
CA LEU A 176 -4.53 -6.32 -25.17
C LEU A 176 -5.18 -5.73 -26.44
N TRP A 177 -6.07 -6.47 -27.09
CA TRP A 177 -6.73 -6.09 -28.34
C TRP A 177 -8.13 -5.50 -28.12
N GLU A 178 -8.87 -6.00 -27.12
CA GLU A 178 -10.28 -5.66 -26.91
C GLU A 178 -10.57 -5.14 -25.48
N GLY A 179 -9.54 -4.92 -24.66
CA GLY A 179 -9.71 -4.33 -23.33
C GLY A 179 -9.96 -2.82 -23.38
N ALA A 180 -9.85 -2.16 -22.23
CA ALA A 180 -10.16 -0.73 -22.11
C ALA A 180 -9.14 0.02 -21.25
N ASN A 181 -8.82 1.26 -21.63
CA ASN A 181 -8.04 2.14 -20.77
C ASN A 181 -8.91 2.63 -19.61
N PHE A 182 -8.28 2.82 -18.46
CA PHE A 182 -8.89 3.29 -17.24
C PHE A 182 -8.46 4.72 -16.94
N LYS A 183 -9.41 5.65 -16.91
CA LYS A 183 -9.20 7.01 -16.43
C LYS A 183 -9.23 6.99 -14.91
N LEU A 184 -8.07 6.99 -14.28
CA LEU A 184 -7.94 7.13 -12.85
C LEU A 184 -8.12 8.60 -12.47
N LYS A 185 -9.21 8.90 -11.75
CA LYS A 185 -9.50 10.23 -11.22
C LYS A 185 -9.62 10.14 -9.70
N ILE A 186 -8.68 10.77 -9.02
CA ILE A 186 -8.58 10.80 -7.56
C ILE A 186 -9.06 12.17 -7.09
N ARG A 187 -9.87 12.20 -6.04
CA ARG A 187 -10.27 13.42 -5.32
C ARG A 187 -10.28 13.17 -3.84
N LYS A 188 -9.94 14.17 -3.03
CA LYS A 188 -10.16 14.10 -1.58
C LYS A 188 -11.60 14.48 -1.25
N VAL A 189 -12.29 13.58 -0.55
CA VAL A 189 -13.63 13.80 0.02
C VAL A 189 -13.55 13.40 1.49
N ASP A 190 -13.87 14.32 2.39
CA ASP A 190 -13.78 14.13 3.85
C ASP A 190 -12.41 13.60 4.32
N GLY A 191 -11.33 14.05 3.68
CA GLY A 191 -9.96 13.63 4.00
C GLY A 191 -9.52 12.29 3.39
N PHE A 192 -10.40 11.58 2.67
CA PHE A 192 -10.08 10.30 2.04
C PHE A 192 -10.04 10.38 0.52
N SER A 193 -9.14 9.60 -0.08
CA SER A 193 -9.07 9.41 -1.53
C SER A 193 -10.32 8.69 -2.07
N ASN A 194 -11.06 9.39 -2.93
CA ASN A 194 -12.25 8.92 -3.62
C ASN A 194 -11.94 8.64 -5.10
N TYR A 195 -12.49 7.55 -5.63
CA TYR A 195 -12.27 7.08 -7.00
C TYR A 195 -13.57 6.94 -7.80
N ASP A 196 -14.70 7.46 -7.30
CA ASP A 196 -16.02 7.19 -7.89
C ASP A 196 -16.11 7.73 -9.33
N LYS A 197 -15.41 8.84 -9.64
CA LYS A 197 -15.29 9.45 -10.97
C LYS A 197 -14.29 8.75 -11.91
N SER A 198 -13.57 7.73 -11.43
CA SER A 198 -12.73 6.90 -12.28
C SER A 198 -13.59 5.96 -13.13
N GLU A 199 -13.22 5.72 -14.38
CA GLU A 199 -14.05 4.98 -15.32
C GLU A 199 -13.20 4.32 -16.42
N PHE A 200 -13.69 3.23 -16.97
CA PHE A 200 -13.17 2.67 -18.21
C PHE A 200 -13.68 3.49 -19.40
N ILE A 201 -12.83 3.68 -20.40
CA ILE A 201 -13.24 4.25 -21.67
C ILE A 201 -13.72 3.15 -22.62
N THR A 202 -14.18 3.54 -23.81
CA THR A 202 -14.57 2.60 -24.87
C THR A 202 -13.45 1.56 -25.12
N PRO A 203 -13.79 0.27 -25.21
CA PRO A 203 -12.84 -0.78 -25.52
C PRO A 203 -12.08 -0.51 -26.82
N ALA A 204 -10.78 -0.74 -26.79
CA ALA A 204 -9.86 -0.52 -27.90
C ALA A 204 -8.54 -1.27 -27.68
N PRO A 205 -7.83 -1.63 -28.76
CA PRO A 205 -6.50 -2.21 -28.64
C PRO A 205 -5.54 -1.23 -27.94
N LEU A 206 -4.59 -1.77 -27.18
CA LEU A 206 -3.54 -0.94 -26.59
C LEU A 206 -2.63 -0.34 -27.68
N PHE A 207 -2.27 -1.16 -28.68
CA PHE A 207 -1.55 -0.78 -29.88
C PHE A 207 -2.10 -1.53 -31.10
N GLU A 208 -1.97 -0.93 -32.28
CA GLU A 208 -2.31 -1.55 -33.57
C GLU A 208 -1.24 -2.57 -34.04
N ASP A 209 -0.05 -2.56 -33.41
CA ASP A 209 1.10 -3.38 -33.78
C ASP A 209 1.32 -4.48 -32.75
N ASP A 210 1.12 -5.74 -33.16
CA ASP A 210 1.30 -6.93 -32.33
C ASP A 210 2.72 -7.04 -31.73
N THR A 211 3.74 -6.52 -32.42
CA THR A 211 5.12 -6.53 -31.91
C THR A 211 5.22 -5.70 -30.63
N LYS A 212 4.56 -4.55 -30.59
CA LYS A 212 4.55 -3.67 -29.41
C LYS A 212 3.71 -4.24 -28.28
N LEU A 213 2.64 -4.97 -28.62
CA LEU A 213 1.84 -5.70 -27.65
C LEU A 213 2.68 -6.78 -26.96
N GLU A 214 3.44 -7.55 -27.73
CA GLU A 214 4.35 -8.58 -27.22
C GLU A 214 5.48 -7.98 -26.37
N GLU A 215 6.12 -6.90 -26.82
CA GLU A 215 7.15 -6.18 -26.05
C GLU A 215 6.61 -5.68 -24.70
N THR A 216 5.40 -5.12 -24.71
CA THR A 216 4.73 -4.64 -23.49
C THR A 216 4.44 -5.80 -22.53
N TRP A 217 3.88 -6.90 -23.04
CA TRP A 217 3.57 -8.08 -22.25
C TRP A 217 4.83 -8.70 -21.62
N ASN A 218 5.93 -8.79 -22.36
CA ASN A 218 7.21 -9.30 -21.87
C ASN A 218 7.87 -8.41 -20.81
N SER A 219 7.48 -7.14 -20.71
CA SER A 219 8.00 -6.21 -19.71
C SER A 219 7.27 -6.26 -18.34
N GLN A 220 6.23 -7.08 -18.23
CA GLN A 220 5.47 -7.26 -16.99
C GLN A 220 6.30 -7.85 -15.85
N HIS A 221 5.92 -7.48 -14.62
CA HIS A 221 6.49 -8.03 -13.41
C HIS A 221 5.69 -9.24 -12.94
N SER A 222 6.35 -10.23 -12.35
CA SER A 222 5.66 -11.36 -11.72
C SER A 222 4.84 -10.87 -10.53
N LEU A 223 3.59 -11.31 -10.43
CA LEU A 223 2.71 -11.07 -9.31
C LEU A 223 2.79 -12.20 -8.27
N ASP A 224 3.31 -13.37 -8.62
CA ASP A 224 3.43 -14.52 -7.70
C ASP A 224 4.22 -14.18 -6.41
N GLU A 225 5.13 -13.21 -6.48
CA GLU A 225 5.83 -12.71 -5.29
C GLU A 225 4.88 -12.24 -4.17
N PHE A 226 3.69 -11.73 -4.50
CA PHE A 226 2.74 -11.20 -3.52
C PHE A 226 2.03 -12.29 -2.72
N VAL A 227 2.02 -13.52 -3.24
CA VAL A 227 1.37 -14.69 -2.62
C VAL A 227 2.36 -15.80 -2.29
N ASN A 228 3.64 -15.60 -2.56
CA ASN A 228 4.71 -16.53 -2.20
C ASN A 228 4.83 -16.63 -0.67
N GLU A 229 4.71 -17.84 -0.14
CA GLU A 229 4.74 -18.09 1.31
C GLU A 229 6.00 -17.55 1.98
N ASN A 230 7.15 -17.55 1.28
CA ASN A 230 8.42 -17.04 1.81
C ASN A 230 8.41 -15.52 2.07
N ASN A 231 7.46 -14.78 1.49
CA ASN A 231 7.30 -13.34 1.68
C ASN A 231 6.35 -13.00 2.85
N PHE A 232 5.83 -14.02 3.55
CA PHE A 232 5.03 -13.87 4.76
C PHE A 232 5.87 -14.23 5.99
N LYS A 233 5.75 -13.41 7.04
CA LYS A 233 6.28 -13.75 8.35
C LYS A 233 5.54 -14.96 8.91
N SER A 234 6.25 -15.79 9.65
CA SER A 234 5.65 -16.93 10.34
C SER A 234 4.62 -16.48 11.38
N TYR A 235 3.75 -17.41 11.78
CA TYR A 235 2.75 -17.15 12.82
C TYR A 235 3.39 -16.62 14.11
N ASP A 236 4.48 -17.23 14.57
CA ASP A 236 5.15 -16.87 15.82
C ASP A 236 5.80 -15.48 15.74
N GLU A 237 6.37 -15.11 14.59
CA GLU A 237 6.91 -13.77 14.35
C GLU A 237 5.80 -12.71 14.36
N LEU A 238 4.69 -12.98 13.66
CA LEU A 238 3.53 -12.09 13.63
C LEU A 238 2.90 -11.94 15.02
N LYS A 239 2.85 -13.03 15.80
CA LYS A 239 2.31 -13.04 17.16
C LYS A 239 3.21 -12.25 18.11
N SER A 240 4.51 -12.47 18.06
CA SER A 240 5.50 -11.71 18.83
C SER A 240 5.41 -10.21 18.50
N ARG A 241 5.34 -9.86 17.21
CA ARG A 241 5.16 -8.48 16.77
C ARG A 241 3.85 -7.88 17.28
N LEU A 242 2.76 -8.63 17.22
CA LEU A 242 1.45 -8.20 17.72
C LEU A 242 1.51 -7.91 19.23
N ASP A 243 2.11 -8.79 20.02
CA ASP A 243 2.21 -8.62 21.48
C ASP A 243 3.07 -7.40 21.86
N ILE A 244 4.12 -7.10 21.09
CA ILE A 244 4.88 -5.84 21.25
C ILE A 244 3.99 -4.63 20.93
N VAL A 245 3.29 -4.62 19.79
CA VAL A 245 2.47 -3.48 19.36
C VAL A 245 1.31 -3.21 20.33
N LEU A 246 0.70 -4.26 20.88
CA LEU A 246 -0.33 -4.14 21.90
C LEU A 246 0.19 -3.74 23.28
N GLY A 247 1.52 -3.74 23.48
CA GLY A 247 2.14 -3.41 24.78
C GLY A 247 2.13 -4.56 25.79
N ASN A 248 1.84 -5.78 25.36
CA ASN A 248 1.87 -6.98 26.20
C ASN A 248 3.32 -7.38 26.56
N THR A 249 4.29 -7.00 25.71
CA THR A 249 5.72 -7.27 25.89
C THR A 249 6.51 -5.97 25.85
N LYS A 250 7.40 -5.76 26.83
CA LYS A 250 8.27 -4.58 26.87
C LYS A 250 9.40 -4.70 25.84
N SER A 251 9.49 -3.78 24.90
CA SER A 251 10.66 -3.59 24.02
C SER A 251 11.50 -2.41 24.49
N ALA A 252 12.79 -2.38 24.15
CA ALA A 252 13.75 -1.36 24.61
C ALA A 252 13.40 0.10 24.19
N GLY A 253 12.42 0.29 23.29
CA GLY A 253 11.91 1.61 22.88
C GLY A 253 10.72 2.12 23.71
N MET A 254 10.20 1.36 24.67
CA MET A 254 9.06 1.75 25.52
C MET A 254 9.52 2.61 26.71
N SER A 255 10.05 3.80 26.44
CA SER A 255 10.19 4.86 27.45
C SER A 255 8.93 5.72 27.41
N ALA A 256 8.00 5.45 28.33
CA ALA A 256 6.74 6.18 28.48
C ALA A 256 6.93 7.64 28.90
N PRO A 257 5.90 8.48 28.73
CA PRO A 257 5.27 9.00 29.95
C PRO A 257 3.82 8.55 30.08
N SER A 258 3.44 8.26 31.31
CA SER A 258 2.06 8.03 31.74
C SER A 258 1.31 9.36 31.78
N SER A 259 0.44 9.61 30.81
CA SER A 259 -0.68 10.53 30.95
C SER A 259 -1.70 10.24 29.86
N VAL A 260 -2.92 9.92 30.29
CA VAL A 260 -4.10 9.74 29.45
C VAL A 260 -4.58 11.13 29.05
N ASP A 261 -4.07 11.66 27.95
CA ASP A 261 -4.64 12.86 27.33
C ASP A 261 -4.94 12.59 25.87
N GLN A 262 -6.12 13.04 25.46
CA GLN A 262 -6.73 12.89 24.14
C GLN A 262 -5.72 13.20 23.03
N VAL A 263 -5.38 12.18 22.25
CA VAL A 263 -4.60 12.36 21.02
C VAL A 263 -5.58 12.31 19.86
N ASP A 264 -5.66 13.45 19.18
CA ASP A 264 -6.49 13.71 18.01
C ASP A 264 -6.30 12.66 16.90
N HIS A 265 -7.41 12.29 16.26
CA HIS A 265 -7.52 11.16 15.35
C HIS A 265 -7.41 11.63 13.89
N THR A 266 -6.20 11.79 13.32
CA THR A 266 -6.09 11.96 11.85
C THR A 266 -4.89 11.33 11.13
N ASP A 267 -3.82 10.90 11.79
CA ASP A 267 -2.62 10.45 11.04
C ASP A 267 -2.47 8.93 10.92
N VAL A 268 -3.22 8.35 9.97
CA VAL A 268 -2.82 7.07 9.36
C VAL A 268 -1.79 7.34 8.26
N PRO A 269 -0.56 6.79 8.33
CA PRO A 269 0.47 7.04 7.33
C PRO A 269 0.25 6.13 6.11
N PHE A 270 -0.85 6.30 5.39
CA PHE A 270 -1.00 5.77 4.04
C PHE A 270 -2.11 6.46 3.23
N ASP A 271 -1.85 7.70 2.82
CA ASP A 271 -2.43 8.33 1.63
C ASP A 271 -1.35 9.12 0.91
N GLY A 272 -0.31 8.44 0.44
CA GLY A 272 0.32 8.80 -0.83
C GLY A 272 0.90 10.19 -1.11
N GLY A 273 1.04 11.07 -0.14
CA GLY A 273 1.71 12.34 -0.26
C GLY A 273 2.44 12.63 1.03
N THR A 274 3.62 13.23 0.93
CA THR A 274 4.30 13.79 2.08
C THR A 274 3.41 14.88 2.70
N PRO A 275 3.30 14.95 4.04
CA PRO A 275 2.67 16.10 4.67
C PRO A 275 3.49 17.34 4.33
N ILE A 276 2.84 18.36 3.77
CA ILE A 276 3.40 19.71 3.76
C ILE A 276 3.53 20.10 5.24
N LYS A 277 4.76 20.32 5.70
CA LYS A 277 4.98 21.05 6.95
C LYS A 277 4.44 22.46 6.72
N GLU A 278 3.40 22.84 7.45
CA GLU A 278 3.08 24.25 7.63
C GLU A 278 4.30 24.90 8.30
N GLU A 279 5.07 25.66 7.52
CA GLU A 279 5.90 26.71 8.08
C GLU A 279 4.93 27.74 8.68
N THR A 280 4.90 27.77 10.00
CA THR A 280 4.28 28.82 10.79
C THR A 280 4.75 30.17 10.28
N SER A 281 3.92 30.81 9.46
CA SER A 281 4.09 32.19 9.04
C SER A 281 2.77 32.94 9.23
N ASN A 282 2.85 33.85 10.20
CA ASN A 282 2.09 35.08 10.36
C ASN A 282 0.66 35.01 10.91
N ASP A 283 0.61 35.33 12.22
CA ASP A 283 -0.51 35.90 12.99
C ASP A 283 -1.04 37.25 12.46
N GLU A 284 -0.69 37.66 11.23
CA GLU A 284 -1.07 38.97 10.65
C GLU A 284 -2.37 38.93 9.85
N ASN A 285 -2.91 37.76 9.50
CA ASN A 285 -4.11 37.65 8.65
C ASN A 285 -5.43 37.74 9.45
N LEU A 286 -5.41 37.55 10.77
CA LEU A 286 -6.60 37.66 11.62
C LEU A 286 -6.98 39.11 11.97
N ASP A 287 -6.01 40.03 11.96
CA ASP A 287 -6.27 41.45 12.23
C ASP A 287 -6.89 42.19 11.03
N TYR A 288 -6.72 41.68 9.80
CA TYR A 288 -7.34 42.24 8.61
C TYR A 288 -8.87 42.06 8.60
N PHE A 289 -9.37 40.90 9.05
CA PHE A 289 -10.80 40.63 9.09
C PHE A 289 -11.53 41.28 10.27
N LYS A 290 -10.85 41.51 11.41
CA LYS A 290 -11.43 42.28 12.51
C LYS A 290 -11.68 43.74 12.14
N LYS A 291 -10.79 44.34 11.33
CA LYS A 291 -10.91 45.74 10.92
C LYS A 291 -12.00 46.01 9.88
N LEU A 292 -12.52 44.96 9.22
CA LEU A 292 -13.63 45.06 8.27
C LEU A 292 -15.01 44.85 8.92
N ALA A 293 -15.06 44.33 10.14
CA ALA A 293 -16.31 44.09 10.88
C ALA A 293 -16.71 45.25 11.81
N GLU A 294 -15.83 46.24 11.99
CA GLU A 294 -16.08 47.47 12.77
C GLU A 294 -16.18 48.73 11.90
N ALA A 295 -16.40 48.58 10.58
CA ALA A 295 -16.64 49.68 9.63
C ALA A 295 -18.09 49.71 9.12
#